data_AF-A0A7R8XCN4-F1
#
_entry.id   AF-A0A7R8XCN4-F1
#
_cell.length_a   1.000
_cell.length_b   1.000
_cell.length_c   1.000
_cell.angle_alpha   90.00
_cell.angle_beta   90.00
_cell.angle_gamma   90.00
#
_symmetry.space_group_name_H-M   'P 1'
#
loop_
_entity.id
_entity.type
_entity.pdbx_description
1 polymer ?
#
loop_
_entity_poly.entity_id
_entity_poly.type
_entity_poly.pdbx_seq_one_letter_code
_entity_poly.pdbx_strand_id
1 'polypeptide(L)'
;MSGEINRPKDFIDRRSKIPGREIPTYLLPFRLIPGSESRYQLGDDDGNQCLTVLLLGFSGSGKSMLVEVLGNYILGVEFHDVDRFQVRRKDGPTDTITSYTFFTRYTRRFPRPITVIDTPGFQRGTPGPDLKLIGDIRTFVHLHHKQRIDAVIYVVPGSQVAFASIIQIRSITLLPKEN
;
A
#
# COMPACT_ATOMS: atom_id res chain seq x y z
N MET A 1 15.70 28.49 5.03
CA MET A 1 14.73 28.65 3.93
C MET A 1 14.13 27.29 3.61
N SER A 2 13.02 26.95 4.26
CA SER A 2 12.32 25.67 4.09
C SER A 2 11.34 25.79 2.93
N GLY A 3 11.75 25.37 1.72
CA GLY A 3 10.82 25.24 0.60
C GLY A 3 9.72 24.26 0.96
N GLU A 4 8.47 24.72 0.96
CA GLU A 4 7.30 23.85 1.10
C GLU A 4 7.21 22.92 -0.10
N ILE A 5 7.71 21.70 0.06
CA ILE A 5 7.36 20.59 -0.82
C ILE A 5 6.15 19.91 -0.20
N ASN A 6 5.16 19.57 -1.04
CA ASN A 6 4.11 18.55 -0.86
C ASN A 6 2.83 18.96 -1.60
N ARG A 7 2.92 19.26 -2.90
CA ARG A 7 1.75 19.14 -3.79
C ARG A 7 1.93 17.90 -4.67
N PRO A 8 0.84 17.23 -5.09
CA PRO A 8 0.91 16.07 -5.98
C PRO A 8 1.84 16.24 -7.18
N LYS A 9 1.86 17.45 -7.76
CA LYS A 9 2.73 17.83 -8.89
C LYS A 9 4.23 17.64 -8.64
N ASP A 10 4.69 17.70 -7.38
CA ASP A 10 6.10 17.55 -7.02
C ASP A 10 6.57 16.09 -7.19
N PHE A 11 5.62 15.15 -7.30
CA PHE A 11 5.85 13.72 -7.47
C PHE A 11 5.60 13.22 -8.89
N ILE A 12 5.15 14.10 -9.80
CA ILE A 12 4.83 13.73 -11.17
C ILE A 12 6.14 13.57 -11.96
N ASP A 13 6.50 12.31 -12.25
CA ASP A 13 7.46 11.99 -13.30
C ASP A 13 6.71 11.62 -14.58
N ARG A 14 6.96 12.33 -15.69
CA ARG A 14 6.34 12.03 -16.99
C ARG A 14 6.60 10.60 -17.47
N ARG A 15 7.73 9.98 -17.08
CA ARG A 15 8.05 8.57 -17.42
C ARG A 15 7.20 7.55 -16.66
N SER A 16 6.65 7.98 -15.53
CA SER A 16 5.74 7.17 -14.71
C SER A 16 4.29 7.20 -15.21
N LYS A 17 3.95 8.05 -16.20
CA LYS A 17 2.61 8.13 -16.78
C LYS A 17 2.20 6.78 -17.37
N ILE A 18 0.98 6.35 -17.07
CA ILE A 18 0.36 5.16 -17.63
C ILE A 18 -0.39 5.57 -18.91
N PRO A 19 0.03 5.09 -20.10
CA PRO A 19 -0.64 5.41 -21.35
C PRO A 19 -2.07 4.87 -21.40
N GLY A 20 -2.97 5.55 -22.12
CA GLY A 20 -4.32 5.05 -22.40
C GLY A 20 -5.35 5.22 -21.26
N ARG A 21 -4.99 5.88 -20.15
CA ARG A 21 -5.95 6.26 -19.09
C ARG A 21 -6.62 7.60 -19.44
N GLU A 22 -7.94 7.68 -19.29
CA GLU A 22 -8.71 8.93 -19.49
C GLU A 22 -8.31 10.02 -18.47
N ILE A 23 -8.09 9.60 -17.22
CA ILE A 23 -7.56 10.47 -16.15
C ILE A 23 -6.04 10.32 -16.13
N PRO A 24 -5.26 11.43 -16.14
CA PRO A 24 -3.81 11.38 -15.97
C PRO A 24 -3.40 10.55 -14.75
N THR A 25 -2.82 9.38 -15.02
CA THR A 25 -2.44 8.42 -13.98
C THR A 25 -0.96 8.13 -14.07
N TYR A 26 -0.30 8.13 -12.92
CA TYR A 26 1.13 7.97 -12.75
C TYR A 26 1.41 6.78 -11.82
N LEU A 27 2.56 6.14 -11.96
CA LEU A 27 3.00 5.21 -10.92
C LEU A 27 3.39 5.99 -9.66
N LEU A 28 3.01 5.48 -8.50
CA LEU A 28 3.57 5.94 -7.24
C LEU A 28 5.10 5.87 -7.36
N PRO A 29 5.83 6.92 -6.98
CA PRO A 29 7.28 7.05 -7.19
C PRO A 29 8.07 6.21 -6.17
N PHE A 30 7.64 4.98 -5.95
CA PHE A 30 8.35 4.01 -5.15
C PHE A 30 9.65 3.59 -5.83
N ARG A 31 10.70 3.44 -5.01
CA ARG A 31 11.94 2.79 -5.39
C ARG A 31 11.96 1.38 -4.82
N LEU A 32 12.39 0.41 -5.62
CA LEU A 32 12.67 -0.93 -5.14
C LEU A 32 13.91 -0.87 -4.23
N ILE A 33 13.82 -1.46 -3.03
CA ILE A 33 14.96 -1.55 -2.12
C ILE A 33 16.03 -2.44 -2.77
N PRO A 34 17.31 -2.01 -2.85
CA PRO A 34 18.38 -2.83 -3.41
C PRO A 34 18.44 -4.23 -2.77
N GLY A 35 18.59 -5.26 -3.60
CA GLY A 35 18.60 -6.65 -3.14
C GLY A 35 17.23 -7.19 -2.72
N SER A 36 16.14 -6.50 -3.04
CA SER A 36 14.77 -6.95 -2.81
C SER A 36 14.02 -7.16 -4.11
N GLU A 37 13.06 -8.08 -4.12
CA GLU A 37 12.17 -8.31 -5.27
C GLU A 37 10.79 -7.65 -5.08
N SER A 38 10.33 -7.50 -3.83
CA SER A 38 8.97 -7.02 -3.52
C SER A 38 8.92 -6.02 -2.36
N ARG A 39 9.99 -5.25 -2.12
CA ARG A 39 10.00 -4.19 -1.10
C ARG A 39 10.27 -2.85 -1.74
N TYR A 40 9.31 -1.96 -1.58
CA TYR A 40 9.26 -0.66 -2.20
C TYR A 40 9.26 0.43 -1.13
N GLN A 41 9.95 1.54 -1.40
CA GLN A 41 10.02 2.67 -0.48
C GLN A 41 9.81 4.01 -1.19
N LEU A 42 9.10 4.90 -0.53
CA LEU A 42 8.97 6.30 -0.88
C LEU A 42 9.68 7.13 0.17
N GLY A 43 10.75 7.79 -0.26
CA GLY A 43 11.69 8.48 0.61
C GLY A 43 12.84 7.61 1.08
N ASP A 44 13.53 8.11 2.11
CA ASP A 44 14.71 7.52 2.72
C ASP A 44 14.44 7.22 4.19
N ASP A 45 15.07 6.16 4.69
CA ASP A 45 14.98 5.77 6.09
C ASP A 45 15.51 6.87 7.00
N ASP A 46 14.66 7.32 7.92
CA ASP A 46 14.92 8.35 8.90
C ASP A 46 15.24 7.77 10.29
N GLY A 47 15.33 6.44 10.42
CA GLY A 47 15.59 5.73 11.66
C GLY A 47 14.39 5.66 12.60
N ASN A 48 13.23 6.21 12.21
CA ASN A 48 12.03 6.21 13.05
C ASN A 48 11.38 4.82 13.05
N GLN A 49 10.69 4.52 14.16
CA GLN A 49 9.90 3.30 14.25
C GLN A 49 8.72 3.36 13.26
N CYS A 50 8.75 2.46 12.29
CA CYS A 50 7.68 2.31 11.30
C CYS A 50 6.43 1.64 11.90
N LEU A 51 5.25 2.07 11.44
CA LEU A 51 3.98 1.38 11.65
C LEU A 51 3.78 0.34 10.54
N THR A 52 3.76 -0.94 10.87
CA THR A 52 3.57 -2.03 9.90
C THR A 52 2.11 -2.50 9.87
N VAL A 53 1.47 -2.40 8.72
CA VAL A 53 0.07 -2.79 8.48
C VAL A 53 0.02 -3.96 7.50
N LEU A 54 -0.62 -5.07 7.87
CA LEU A 54 -0.82 -6.23 7.02
C LEU A 54 -2.22 -6.22 6.40
N LEU A 55 -2.33 -6.32 5.08
CA LEU A 55 -3.60 -6.42 4.36
C LEU A 55 -3.94 -7.87 4.05
N LEU A 56 -5.13 -8.33 4.43
CA LEU A 56 -5.65 -9.67 4.15
C LEU A 56 -7.01 -9.61 3.46
N GLY A 57 -7.36 -10.64 2.70
CA GLY A 57 -8.66 -10.73 2.01
C GLY A 57 -8.62 -11.56 0.73
N PHE A 58 -9.79 -11.90 0.20
CA PHE A 58 -9.94 -12.70 -1.01
C PHE A 58 -9.32 -12.03 -2.25
N SER A 59 -9.02 -12.84 -3.28
CA SER A 59 -8.62 -12.33 -4.59
C SER A 59 -9.69 -11.40 -5.17
N GLY A 60 -9.26 -10.22 -5.61
CA GLY A 60 -10.13 -9.16 -6.11
C GLY A 60 -10.85 -8.35 -5.03
N SER A 61 -10.46 -8.44 -3.75
CA SER A 61 -11.08 -7.61 -2.69
C SER A 61 -10.63 -6.14 -2.67
N GLY A 62 -9.61 -5.76 -3.44
CA GLY A 62 -9.14 -4.38 -3.54
C GLY A 62 -7.98 -4.00 -2.59
N LYS A 63 -7.23 -4.97 -2.05
CA LYS A 63 -6.07 -4.71 -1.17
C LYS A 63 -5.03 -3.76 -1.80
N SER A 64 -4.60 -4.03 -3.03
CA SER A 64 -3.64 -3.14 -3.72
C SER A 64 -4.23 -1.76 -4.00
N MET A 65 -5.54 -1.69 -4.28
CA MET A 65 -6.22 -0.41 -4.41
C MET A 65 -6.27 0.37 -3.09
N LEU A 66 -6.30 -0.32 -1.93
CA LEU A 66 -6.16 0.35 -0.63
C LEU A 66 -4.76 0.96 -0.45
N VAL A 67 -3.71 0.29 -0.95
CA VAL A 67 -2.35 0.86 -0.99
C VAL A 67 -2.32 2.10 -1.88
N GLU A 68 -2.99 2.07 -3.04
CA GLU A 68 -3.10 3.22 -3.96
C GLU A 68 -3.83 4.39 -3.30
N VAL A 69 -4.99 4.14 -2.69
CA VAL A 69 -5.76 5.16 -1.97
C VAL A 69 -4.93 5.77 -0.84
N LEU A 70 -4.23 4.94 -0.05
CA LEU A 70 -3.36 5.43 1.00
C LEU A 70 -2.19 6.25 0.43
N GLY A 71 -1.58 5.82 -0.67
CA GLY A 71 -0.50 6.55 -1.33
C GLY A 71 -0.95 7.93 -1.83
N ASN A 72 -2.11 8.01 -2.50
CA ASN A 72 -2.70 9.28 -2.92
C ASN A 72 -3.00 10.18 -1.72
N TYR A 73 -3.57 9.62 -0.65
CA TYR A 73 -3.81 10.36 0.58
C TYR A 73 -2.51 10.89 1.19
N ILE A 74 -1.45 10.08 1.26
CA ILE A 74 -0.15 10.47 1.81
C ILE A 74 0.48 11.60 0.99
N LEU A 75 0.42 11.50 -0.34
CA LEU A 75 0.96 12.49 -1.27
C LEU A 75 0.11 13.78 -1.35
N GLY A 76 -0.96 13.87 -0.58
CA GLY A 76 -1.80 15.06 -0.51
C GLY A 76 -2.74 15.22 -1.70
N VAL A 77 -2.99 14.17 -2.47
CA VAL A 77 -3.96 14.19 -3.58
C VAL A 77 -5.36 14.41 -3.02
N GLU A 78 -6.02 15.44 -3.52
CA GLU A 78 -7.38 15.80 -3.18
C GLU A 78 -8.38 15.24 -4.19
N PHE A 79 -9.67 15.33 -3.88
CA PHE A 79 -10.72 14.84 -4.77
C PHE A 79 -10.71 15.57 -6.12
N HIS A 80 -10.49 16.89 -6.11
CA HIS A 80 -10.49 17.75 -7.30
C HIS A 80 -9.20 17.67 -8.13
N ASP A 81 -8.16 17.01 -7.64
CA ASP A 81 -6.93 16.85 -8.40
C ASP A 81 -7.15 15.88 -9.58
N VAL A 82 -6.69 16.32 -10.76
CA VAL A 82 -6.78 15.54 -12.00
C VAL A 82 -5.74 14.43 -12.10
N ASP A 83 -4.64 14.55 -11.35
CA ASP A 83 -3.54 13.59 -11.36
C ASP A 83 -3.76 12.53 -10.27
N ARG A 84 -3.66 11.25 -10.66
CA ARG A 84 -3.79 10.10 -9.74
C ARG A 84 -2.54 9.24 -9.76
N PHE A 85 -2.25 8.60 -8.64
CA PHE A 85 -1.17 7.62 -8.54
C PHE A 85 -1.68 6.19 -8.39
N GLN A 86 -1.00 5.23 -9.02
CA GLN A 86 -1.24 3.79 -8.92
C GLN A 86 0.03 3.03 -8.54
N VAL A 87 -0.11 1.86 -7.93
CA VAL A 87 1.06 1.09 -7.47
C VAL A 87 1.66 0.24 -8.60
N ARG A 88 0.84 -0.22 -9.55
CA ARG A 88 1.27 -1.11 -10.66
C ARG A 88 0.72 -0.61 -12.01
N ARG A 89 1.37 -0.99 -13.12
CA ARG A 89 0.92 -0.66 -14.49
C ARG A 89 -0.23 -1.54 -14.98
N LYS A 90 -0.37 -2.73 -14.41
CA LYS A 90 -1.37 -3.73 -14.82
C LYS A 90 -2.30 -4.03 -13.65
N ASP A 91 -3.58 -4.07 -13.97
CA ASP A 91 -4.62 -4.55 -13.07
C ASP A 91 -4.53 -6.08 -13.00
N GLY A 92 -4.63 -6.65 -11.79
CA GLY A 92 -4.55 -8.09 -11.60
C GLY A 92 -4.30 -8.48 -10.14
N PRO A 93 -4.49 -9.76 -9.79
CA PRO A 93 -4.21 -10.23 -8.44
C PRO A 93 -2.74 -9.99 -8.07
N THR A 94 -2.52 -9.64 -6.81
CA THR A 94 -1.20 -9.76 -6.18
C THR A 94 -0.85 -11.24 -6.06
N ASP A 95 0.28 -11.62 -6.61
CA ASP A 95 0.84 -12.98 -6.65
C ASP A 95 1.97 -13.16 -5.63
N THR A 96 2.62 -12.06 -5.25
CA THR A 96 3.74 -12.03 -4.31
C THR A 96 3.47 -11.07 -3.15
N ILE A 97 3.86 -11.46 -1.93
CA ILE A 97 3.80 -10.56 -0.77
C ILE A 97 4.72 -9.38 -1.02
N THR A 98 4.15 -8.18 -0.97
CA THR A 98 4.83 -6.94 -1.35
C THR A 98 4.66 -5.90 -0.26
N SER A 99 5.76 -5.24 0.12
CA SER A 99 5.71 -4.15 1.11
C SER A 99 5.96 -2.80 0.46
N TYR A 100 5.23 -1.79 0.93
CA TYR A 100 5.32 -0.40 0.50
C TYR A 100 5.54 0.47 1.72
N THR A 101 6.71 1.10 1.82
CA THR A 101 7.08 1.96 2.96
C THR A 101 7.03 3.42 2.56
N PHE A 102 6.33 4.23 3.35
CA PHE A 102 6.23 5.67 3.20
C PHE A 102 6.97 6.34 4.38
N PHE A 103 8.08 7.03 4.11
CA PHE A 103 8.89 7.67 5.16
C PHE A 103 8.42 9.10 5.49
N THR A 104 8.67 9.56 6.72
CA THR A 104 8.03 10.76 7.31
C THR A 104 8.20 12.04 6.51
N ARG A 105 9.36 12.20 5.84
CA ARG A 105 9.65 13.36 4.98
C ARG A 105 8.58 13.58 3.91
N TYR A 106 7.89 12.50 3.51
CA TYR A 106 6.84 12.48 2.51
C TYR A 106 5.44 12.29 3.10
N THR A 107 5.32 12.03 4.40
CA THR A 107 4.04 11.82 5.08
C THR A 107 3.72 12.99 6.02
N ARG A 108 3.41 14.18 5.49
CA ARG A 108 2.90 15.30 6.33
C ARG A 108 1.66 14.90 7.15
N ARG A 109 0.90 13.92 6.67
CA ARG A 109 -0.32 13.41 7.31
C ARG A 109 -0.07 12.32 8.37
N PHE A 110 1.16 11.83 8.55
CA PHE A 110 1.49 10.79 9.52
C PHE A 110 2.73 11.13 10.36
N PRO A 111 2.67 10.95 11.70
CA PRO A 111 3.76 11.33 12.61
C PRO A 111 4.97 10.38 12.58
N ARG A 112 4.91 9.27 11.82
CA ARG A 112 5.97 8.26 11.70
C ARG A 112 5.86 7.53 10.35
N PRO A 113 6.90 6.80 9.91
CA PRO A 113 6.84 6.01 8.69
C PRO A 113 5.75 4.94 8.77
N ILE A 114 5.16 4.58 7.62
CA ILE A 114 4.16 3.52 7.52
C ILE A 114 4.59 2.52 6.46
N THR A 115 4.57 1.24 6.80
CA THR A 115 4.73 0.13 5.86
C THR A 115 3.39 -0.58 5.71
N VAL A 116 2.94 -0.72 4.47
CA VAL A 116 1.79 -1.57 4.13
C VAL A 116 2.27 -2.83 3.43
N ILE A 117 1.92 -3.99 3.97
CA ILE A 117 2.19 -5.30 3.41
C ILE A 117 0.93 -5.75 2.67
N ASP A 118 0.98 -5.69 1.33
CA ASP A 118 -0.04 -6.25 0.45
C ASP A 118 0.25 -7.73 0.21
N THR A 119 -0.74 -8.58 0.42
CA THR A 119 -0.58 -10.04 0.28
C THR A 119 -1.35 -10.56 -0.93
N PRO A 120 -0.97 -11.74 -1.45
CA PRO A 120 -1.83 -12.48 -2.34
C PRO A 120 -3.22 -12.71 -1.75
N GLY A 121 -4.22 -12.72 -2.63
CA GLY A 121 -5.61 -12.94 -2.23
C GLY A 121 -5.91 -14.41 -1.98
N PHE A 122 -6.80 -14.66 -1.01
CA PHE A 122 -7.28 -16.02 -0.76
C PHE A 122 -8.18 -16.46 -1.93
N GLN A 123 -8.18 -17.74 -2.24
CA GLN A 123 -9.09 -18.29 -3.25
C GLN A 123 -10.54 -18.17 -2.77
N ARG A 124 -11.45 -17.81 -3.68
CA ARG A 124 -12.89 -17.79 -3.35
C ARG A 124 -13.35 -19.21 -3.05
N GLY A 125 -14.23 -19.36 -2.07
CA GLY A 125 -14.74 -20.67 -1.64
C GLY A 125 -13.88 -21.38 -0.58
N THR A 126 -12.76 -20.79 -0.14
CA THR A 126 -12.00 -21.27 1.02
C THR A 126 -12.45 -20.53 2.29
N PRO A 127 -12.27 -21.12 3.49
CA PRO A 127 -12.61 -20.47 4.75
C PRO A 127 -11.69 -19.28 5.10
N GLY A 128 -10.58 -19.09 4.37
CA GLY A 128 -9.60 -18.05 4.65
C GLY A 128 -8.24 -18.31 4.00
N PRO A 129 -7.15 -17.72 4.53
CA PRO A 129 -5.79 -17.98 4.05
C PRO A 129 -5.41 -19.45 4.28
N ASP A 130 -4.73 -20.05 3.32
CA ASP A 130 -4.12 -21.37 3.51
C ASP A 130 -2.84 -21.29 4.36
N LEU A 131 -2.38 -22.46 4.83
CA LEU A 131 -1.18 -22.56 5.67
C LEU A 131 0.08 -22.10 4.93
N LYS A 132 0.13 -22.23 3.61
CA LYS A 132 1.26 -21.79 2.80
C LYS A 132 1.39 -20.27 2.87
N LEU A 133 0.31 -19.54 2.59
CA LEU A 133 0.28 -18.09 2.66
C LEU A 133 0.59 -17.58 4.07
N ILE A 134 0.09 -18.24 5.11
CA ILE A 134 0.43 -17.89 6.50
C ILE A 134 1.94 -18.07 6.75
N GLY A 135 2.54 -19.17 6.28
CA GLY A 135 3.98 -19.42 6.36
C GLY A 135 4.81 -18.38 5.60
N ASP A 136 4.38 -18.03 4.38
CA ASP A 136 5.02 -17.02 3.54
C ASP A 136 4.98 -15.64 4.22
N ILE A 137 3.83 -15.24 4.79
CA ILE A 137 3.68 -13.99 5.56
C ILE A 137 4.61 -13.98 6.77
N ARG A 138 4.64 -15.05 7.56
CA ARG A 138 5.51 -15.15 8.74
C ARG A 138 6.99 -14.98 8.36
N THR A 139 7.41 -15.68 7.30
CA THR A 139 8.78 -15.62 6.80
C THR A 139 9.13 -14.21 6.33
N PHE A 140 8.25 -13.59 5.54
CA PHE A 140 8.45 -12.23 5.03
C PHE A 140 8.58 -11.20 6.16
N VAL A 141 7.68 -11.24 7.15
CA VAL A 141 7.68 -10.31 8.29
C VAL A 141 8.89 -10.54 9.19
N HIS A 142 9.31 -11.78 9.40
CA HIS A 142 10.52 -12.12 10.14
C HIS A 142 11.77 -11.54 9.47
N LEU A 143 11.93 -11.77 8.16
CA LEU A 143 13.12 -11.35 7.41
C LEU A 143 13.23 -9.84 7.23
N HIS A 144 12.11 -9.11 7.16
CA HIS A 144 12.12 -7.73 6.67
C HIS A 144 11.52 -6.70 7.61
N HIS A 145 10.73 -7.12 8.59
CA HIS A 145 9.94 -6.21 9.44
C HIS A 145 10.12 -6.48 10.93
N LYS A 146 11.25 -7.10 11.32
CA LYS A 146 11.61 -7.37 12.72
C LYS A 146 10.51 -8.10 13.50
N GLN A 147 9.80 -9.01 12.83
CA GLN A 147 8.66 -9.76 13.39
C GLN A 147 7.47 -8.89 13.85
N ARG A 148 7.42 -7.62 13.46
CA ARG A 148 6.41 -6.68 13.97
C ARG A 148 5.33 -6.38 12.94
N ILE A 149 4.09 -6.58 13.37
CA ILE A 149 2.88 -6.10 12.72
C ILE A 149 2.14 -5.26 13.77
N ASP A 150 1.85 -4.01 13.45
CA ASP A 150 1.10 -3.12 14.36
C ASP A 150 -0.41 -3.21 14.10
N ALA A 151 -0.82 -3.52 12.87
CA ALA A 151 -2.23 -3.69 12.53
C ALA A 151 -2.46 -4.73 11.44
N VAL A 152 -3.61 -5.39 11.50
CA VAL A 152 -4.13 -6.26 10.44
C VAL A 152 -5.45 -5.68 9.94
N ILE A 153 -5.57 -5.52 8.62
CA ILE A 153 -6.77 -5.03 7.95
C ILE A 153 -7.33 -6.14 7.07
N TYR A 154 -8.59 -6.53 7.31
CA TYR A 154 -9.30 -7.47 6.45
C TYR A 154 -10.19 -6.71 5.45
N VAL A 155 -9.83 -6.82 4.18
CA VAL A 155 -10.46 -6.10 3.06
C VAL A 155 -11.46 -7.02 2.36
N VAL A 156 -12.69 -6.53 2.20
CA VAL A 156 -13.76 -7.22 1.48
C VAL A 156 -14.16 -6.44 0.23
N PRO A 157 -14.61 -7.13 -0.85
CA PRO A 157 -15.14 -6.44 -2.02
C PRO A 157 -16.35 -5.58 -1.60
N GLY A 158 -16.39 -4.31 -2.01
CA GLY A 158 -17.61 -3.51 -1.93
C GLY A 158 -18.67 -4.10 -2.85
N SER A 159 -19.92 -4.21 -2.36
CA SER A 159 -21.06 -4.62 -3.20
C SER A 159 -21.20 -3.68 -4.41
N GLN A 160 -21.60 -4.22 -5.56
CA GLN A 160 -21.90 -3.45 -6.78
C GLN A 160 -22.85 -2.30 -6.47
N VAL A 161 -22.32 -1.08 -6.41
CA VAL A 161 -23.09 0.16 -6.52
C VAL A 161 -22.47 0.90 -7.69
N ALA A 162 -23.30 1.48 -8.56
CA ALA A 162 -22.93 2.07 -9.86
C ALA A 162 -21.99 3.29 -9.79
N PHE A 163 -21.26 3.46 -8.69
CA PHE A 163 -20.13 4.37 -8.56
C PHE A 163 -18.89 3.50 -8.35
N ALA A 164 -17.96 3.60 -9.30
CA ALA A 164 -16.70 2.88 -9.28
C ALA A 164 -16.00 2.99 -7.90
N SER A 165 -15.47 1.86 -7.42
CA SER A 165 -14.33 1.82 -6.49
C SER A 165 -14.58 2.18 -5.01
N ILE A 166 -15.62 1.63 -4.35
CA ILE A 166 -15.67 1.64 -2.88
C ILE A 166 -14.97 0.38 -2.33
N ILE A 167 -13.82 0.58 -1.67
CA ILE A 167 -13.18 -0.46 -0.85
C ILE A 167 -13.88 -0.50 0.52
N GLN A 168 -14.35 -1.68 0.93
CA GLN A 168 -14.90 -1.87 2.27
C GLN A 168 -13.87 -2.54 3.19
N ILE A 169 -13.58 -1.88 4.31
CA ILE A 169 -12.77 -2.46 5.39
C ILE A 169 -13.73 -3.14 6.35
N ARG A 170 -13.63 -4.45 6.50
CA ARG A 170 -14.50 -5.22 7.40
C ARG A 170 -14.03 -5.12 8.85
N SER A 171 -12.72 -5.15 9.06
CA SER A 171 -12.13 -5.06 10.39
C SER A 171 -10.72 -4.49 10.33
N ILE A 172 -10.39 -3.71 11.36
CA ILE A 172 -9.02 -3.27 11.66
C ILE A 172 -8.72 -3.77 13.06
N THR A 173 -7.70 -4.61 13.19
CA THR A 173 -7.22 -5.11 14.48
C THR A 173 -5.87 -4.48 14.76
N LEU A 174 -5.78 -3.68 15.82
CA LEU A 174 -4.51 -3.18 16.34
C LEU A 174 -3.89 -4.24 17.23
N LEU A 175 -2.61 -4.54 17.00
CA LEU A 175 -1.89 -5.52 17.81
C LEU A 175 -1.19 -4.81 18.98
N PRO A 176 -1.20 -5.40 20.18
CA PRO A 176 -0.52 -4.82 21.33
C PRO A 176 0.98 -4.71 21.03
N LYS A 177 1.60 -3.64 21.54
CA LYS A 177 3.07 -3.57 21.54
C LYS A 177 3.57 -4.53 22.60
N GLU A 178 4.41 -5.50 22.21
CA GLU A 178 5.21 -6.22 23.20
C GLU A 178 6.16 -5.20 23.85
N ASN A 179 6.09 -5.10 25.18
CA ASN A 179 6.91 -4.21 26.00
C ASN A 179 8.32 -4.78 26.17
#